data_AF-A0A2V8NWA3-F1
#
_entry.id   AF-A0A2V8NWA3-F1
#
_cell.length_a   1.000
_cell.length_b   1.000
_cell.length_c   1.000
_cell.angle_alpha   90.00
_cell.angle_beta   90.00
_cell.angle_gamma   90.00
#
_symmetry.space_group_name_H-M   'P 1'
#
loop_
_entity.id
_entity.type
_entity.pdbx_description
1 polymer ?
#
loop_
_entity_poly.entity_id
_entity_poly.type
_entity_poly.pdbx_seq_one_letter_code
_entity_poly.pdbx_strand_id
1 'polypeptide(L)' 'MRWLDQSIKVKETFQNLSAKARALFSAGRKDEALALADQAIAKGKADKVDTATFEKQVADMKAGKM' A
#
# COMPACT_ATOMS: atom_id res chain seq x y z
N MET A 1 17.64 17.34 6.39
CA MET A 1 17.46 15.89 6.14
C MET A 1 17.28 15.12 7.45
N ARG A 2 16.26 15.40 8.26
CA ARG A 2 16.06 14.70 9.55
C ARG A 2 14.61 14.29 9.82
N TRP A 3 13.70 14.57 8.87
CA TRP A 3 12.29 14.24 8.94
C TRP A 3 11.95 12.94 8.17
N LEU A 4 12.75 12.59 7.15
CA LEU A 4 12.66 11.32 6.45
C LEU A 4 13.07 10.15 7.35
N ASP A 5 14.22 10.24 8.04
CA ASP A 5 14.72 9.18 8.93
C ASP A 5 13.85 8.84 10.14
N GLN A 6 13.07 9.81 10.64
CA GLN A 6 12.12 9.57 11.74
C GLN A 6 10.77 9.02 11.26
N SER A 7 10.34 9.33 10.03
CA SER A 7 9.13 8.73 9.44
C SER A 7 9.34 7.25 9.07
N ILE A 8 10.59 6.85 8.87
CA ILE A 8 11.02 5.48 8.55
C ILE A 8 10.94 4.54 9.77
N LYS A 9 10.79 5.06 10.99
CA LYS A 9 10.84 4.26 12.23
C LYS A 9 9.49 3.68 12.68
N VAL A 10 8.62 3.26 11.76
CA VAL A 10 7.27 2.69 12.04
C VAL A 10 6.21 3.76 12.28
N LYS A 11 5.89 4.54 11.24
CA LYS A 11 4.48 4.81 11.00
C LYS A 11 4.06 3.86 9.89
N GLU A 12 3.12 2.97 10.20
CA GLU A 12 2.34 2.25 9.20
C GLU A 12 1.52 3.25 8.39
N THR A 13 2.20 4.11 7.62
CA THR A 13 1.53 5.02 6.72
C THR A 13 1.04 4.21 5.54
N PHE A 14 -0.07 4.68 4.98
CA PHE A 14 -0.62 4.17 3.73
C PHE A 14 0.46 3.95 2.65
N GLN A 15 1.44 4.85 2.53
CA GLN A 15 2.53 4.75 1.55
C GLN A 15 3.46 3.55 1.79
N ASN A 16 3.73 3.21 3.06
CA ASN A 16 4.59 2.08 3.38
C ASN A 16 3.86 0.74 3.18
N LEU A 17 2.58 0.68 3.58
CA LEU A 17 1.74 -0.49 3.36
C LEU A 17 1.46 -0.72 1.86
N SER A 18 1.20 0.32 1.09
CA SER A 18 1.02 0.23 -0.37
C SER A 18 2.29 -0.21 -1.10
N ALA A 19 3.45 0.33 -0.72
CA ALA A 19 4.74 -0.13 -1.27
C ALA A 19 4.99 -1.62 -0.98
N LYS A 20 4.70 -2.06 0.25
CA LYS A 20 4.85 -3.47 0.65
C LYS A 20 3.87 -4.39 -0.08
N ALA A 21 2.62 -3.96 -0.28
CA ALA A 21 1.63 -4.70 -1.04
C ALA A 21 2.09 -4.90 -2.48
N ARG A 22 2.62 -3.85 -3.12
CA ARG A 22 3.14 -3.93 -4.49
C ARG A 22 4.35 -4.86 -4.60
N ALA A 23 5.27 -4.81 -3.63
CA ALA A 23 6.40 -5.73 -3.57
C ALA A 23 5.96 -7.20 -3.42
N LEU A 24 4.95 -7.48 -2.57
CA LEU A 24 4.37 -8.82 -2.43
C LEU A 24 3.71 -9.28 -3.73
N PHE A 25 3.04 -8.38 -4.45
CA PHE A 25 2.40 -8.70 -5.72
C PHE A 25 3.44 -9.08 -6.79
N SER A 26 4.51 -8.29 -6.92
CA SER A 26 5.64 -8.60 -7.80
C SER A 26 6.38 -9.87 -7.41
N ALA A 27 6.36 -10.26 -6.13
CA ALA A 27 6.91 -11.52 -5.65
C ALA A 27 5.99 -12.74 -5.92
N GLY A 28 4.86 -12.55 -6.61
CA GLY A 28 3.89 -13.61 -6.89
C GLY A 28 2.94 -13.93 -5.74
N ARG A 29 3.07 -13.26 -4.59
CA ARG A 29 2.20 -13.42 -3.40
C ARG A 29 0.98 -12.52 -3.53
N LYS A 30 0.17 -12.78 -4.56
CA LYS A 30 -0.96 -11.93 -4.94
C LYS A 30 -2.02 -11.84 -3.82
N ASP A 31 -2.38 -12.96 -3.20
CA ASP A 31 -3.39 -12.96 -2.13
C ASP A 31 -2.98 -12.09 -0.92
N GLU A 32 -1.74 -12.21 -0.48
CA GLU A 32 -1.21 -11.38 0.62
C GLU A 32 -1.04 -9.92 0.22
N ALA A 33 -0.65 -9.65 -1.03
CA ALA A 33 -0.57 -8.31 -1.55
C ALA A 33 -1.94 -7.61 -1.52
N LEU A 34 -2.99 -8.32 -1.94
CA LEU A 34 -4.35 -7.78 -1.94
C LEU A 34 -4.87 -7.56 -0.52
N ALA A 35 -4.64 -8.50 0.40
CA ALA A 35 -5.01 -8.34 1.80
C ALA A 35 -4.30 -7.13 2.45
N LEU A 36 -2.99 -6.99 2.20
CA LEU A 36 -2.21 -5.86 2.71
C LEU A 36 -2.64 -4.54 2.06
N ALA A 37 -3.05 -4.58 0.79
CA ALA A 37 -3.53 -3.42 0.09
C ALA A 37 -4.89 -2.94 0.62
N ASP A 38 -5.83 -3.85 0.88
CA ASP A 38 -7.10 -3.52 1.52
C ASP A 38 -6.88 -2.92 2.93
N GLN A 39 -5.93 -3.45 3.70
CA GLN A 39 -5.51 -2.84 4.98
C GLN A 39 -4.91 -1.44 4.80
N ALA A 40 -4.06 -1.25 3.78
CA ALA A 40 -3.51 0.06 3.47
C ALA A 40 -4.62 1.06 3.16
N ILE A 41 -5.58 0.71 2.30
CA ILE A 41 -6.71 1.56 1.93
C ILE A 41 -7.54 1.93 3.15
N ALA A 42 -7.86 0.97 4.02
CA ALA A 42 -8.59 1.24 5.25
C ALA A 42 -7.84 2.23 6.15
N LYS A 43 -6.52 2.05 6.31
CA LYS A 43 -5.67 2.94 7.10
C LYS A 43 -5.52 4.33 6.47
N GLY A 44 -5.35 4.40 5.15
CA GLY A 44 -5.29 5.65 4.40
C GLY A 44 -6.59 6.45 4.50
N LYS A 45 -7.75 5.78 4.42
CA LYS A 45 -9.06 6.42 4.64
C LYS A 45 -9.20 6.93 6.08
N ALA A 46 -8.77 6.16 7.08
CA ALA A 46 -8.77 6.58 8.47
C ALA A 46 -7.84 7.79 8.72
N ASP A 47 -6.69 7.81 8.06
CA ASP A 47 -5.71 8.91 8.13
C ASP A 47 -6.05 10.09 7.19
N LYS A 48 -7.20 10.05 6.51
CA LYS A 48 -7.63 11.04 5.48
C LYS A 48 -6.59 11.26 4.37
N VAL A 49 -5.83 10.22 4.04
CA VAL A 49 -4.90 10.19 2.92
C VAL A 49 -5.67 9.83 1.65
N ASP A 50 -5.28 10.41 0.52
CA ASP A 50 -5.86 10.04 -0.78
C ASP A 50 -5.46 8.60 -1.14
N THR A 51 -6.42 7.68 -1.04
CA THR A 51 -6.25 6.27 -1.40
C THR A 51 -6.68 5.94 -2.82
N ALA A 52 -7.25 6.90 -3.57
CA ALA A 52 -7.91 6.63 -4.84
C ALA A 52 -6.93 6.10 -5.90
N THR A 53 -5.70 6.62 -5.93
CA THR A 53 -4.65 6.13 -6.82
C THR A 53 -4.26 4.68 -6.52
N PHE A 54 -4.21 4.31 -5.25
CA PHE A 54 -3.85 2.96 -4.84
C PHE A 54 -5.01 1.98 -5.02
N GLU A 55 -6.25 2.39 -4.75
CA GLU A 55 -7.45 1.60 -5.05
C GLU A 55 -7.50 1.23 -6.55
N LYS A 56 -7.16 2.18 -7.43
CA LYS A 56 -7.00 1.89 -8.87
C LYS A 56 -5.87 0.90 -9.13
N GLN A 57 -4.69 1.08 -8.53
CA GLN A 57 -3.59 0.12 -8.66
C GLN A 57 -3.98 -1.27 -8.16
N VAL A 58 -4.72 -1.38 -7.06
CA VAL A 58 -5.19 -2.67 -6.54
C VAL A 58 -6.19 -3.32 -7.49
N ALA A 59 -7.08 -2.55 -8.09
CA ALA A 59 -7.96 -3.04 -9.15
C ALA A 59 -7.16 -3.54 -10.37
N ASP A 60 -6.13 -2.83 -10.80
CA ASP A 60 -5.25 -3.25 -11.89
C ASP A 60 -4.42 -4.52 -11.52
N MET A 61 -3.97 -4.64 -10.27
CA MET A 61 -3.34 -5.85 -9.72
C MET A 61 -4.31 -7.04 -9.73
N LYS A 62 -5.55 -6.84 -9.27
CA LYS A 62 -6.61 -7.86 -9.31
C LYS A 62 -6.94 -8.27 -10.74
N ALA A 63 -6.90 -7.32 -11.67
CA ALA A 63 -7.11 -7.55 -13.10
C ALA A 63 -5.89 -8.19 -13.81
N GLY A 64 -4.77 -8.39 -13.12
CA GLY A 64 -3.55 -8.96 -13.71
C GLY A 64 -2.89 -8.07 -14.77
N LYS A 65 -3.16 -6.76 -14.75
CA LYS A 65 -2.62 -5.78 -15.70
C LYS A 65 -1.30 -5.15 -15.25
N MET A 66 -0.71 -5.65 -14.17
CA MET A 66 0.51 -5.14 -13.54
C MET A 66 1.69 -6.09 -13.72
#